data_AF-A0AAE9DJJ7-F1
#
_entry.id   AF-A0AAE9DJJ7-F1
#
_cell.length_a   1.000
_cell.length_b   1.000
_cell.length_c   1.000
_cell.angle_alpha   90.00
_cell.angle_beta   90.00
_cell.angle_gamma   90.00
#
_symmetry.space_group_name_H-M   'P 1'
#
loop_
_entity.id
_entity.type
_entity.pdbx_description
1 polymer ?
#
loop_
_entity_poly.entity_id
_entity_poly.type
_entity_poly.pdbx_seq_one_letter_code
_entity_poly.pdbx_strand_id
1 'polypeptide(L)'
;MKEMKWYLLNLSLWTRSMDLMYSLLVVPYFFIPTLVVLPVGVFSLIGVRTEIQLVMLVLIISGLGSAVVMIFENRFNAISPPHFRFKIHRRRAYHSIMFVVSFCLLISSFLKLEDQKTAKQYYSEYFCVRFLNSSQLHSHLNQF
;
A
#
# COMPACT_ATOMS: atom_id res chain seq x y z
N MET A 1 -8.43 31.44 10.01
CA MET A 1 -7.88 30.36 10.85
C MET A 1 -8.82 29.16 11.04
N LYS A 2 -10.16 29.29 10.99
CA LYS A 2 -11.09 28.14 11.19
C LYS A 2 -10.93 27.04 10.13
N GLU A 3 -10.81 27.38 8.86
CA GLU A 3 -10.63 26.42 7.76
C GLU A 3 -9.34 25.58 7.89
N MET A 4 -8.24 26.19 8.36
CA MET A 4 -6.96 25.49 8.57
C MET A 4 -7.07 24.37 9.61
N LYS A 5 -7.90 24.55 10.64
CA LYS A 5 -8.10 23.52 11.67
C LYS A 5 -8.75 22.26 11.07
N TRP A 6 -9.69 22.42 10.15
CA TRP A 6 -10.33 21.29 9.46
C TRP A 6 -9.36 20.51 8.58
N TYR A 7 -8.47 21.20 7.84
CA TYR A 7 -7.44 20.53 7.04
C TYR A 7 -6.45 19.75 7.90
N LEU A 8 -6.05 20.32 9.03
CA LEU A 8 -5.17 19.65 10.00
C LEU A 8 -5.86 18.44 10.65
N LEU A 9 -7.12 18.57 11.04
CA LEU A 9 -7.90 17.45 11.58
C LEU A 9 -8.02 16.31 10.56
N ASN A 10 -8.31 16.64 9.30
CA ASN A 10 -8.36 15.65 8.21
C ASN A 10 -7.02 14.92 8.08
N LEU A 11 -5.90 15.65 7.99
CA LEU A 11 -4.57 15.02 7.93
C LEU A 11 -4.30 14.13 9.15
N SER A 12 -4.52 14.64 10.36
CA SER A 12 -4.27 13.88 11.58
C SER A 12 -5.15 12.64 11.69
N LEU A 13 -6.37 12.67 11.16
CA LEU A 13 -7.22 11.48 11.07
C LEU A 13 -6.60 10.44 10.14
N TRP A 14 -6.21 10.82 8.91
CA TRP A 14 -5.61 9.90 7.95
C TRP A 14 -4.28 9.34 8.42
N THR A 15 -3.42 10.15 9.04
CA THR A 15 -2.14 9.70 9.60
C THR A 15 -2.36 8.68 10.72
N ARG A 16 -3.24 8.96 11.69
CA ARG A 16 -3.53 7.99 12.76
C ARG A 16 -4.16 6.70 12.24
N SER A 17 -5.05 6.79 11.24
CA SER A 17 -5.63 5.62 10.59
C SER A 17 -4.56 4.78 9.88
N MET A 18 -3.59 5.42 9.23
CA MET A 18 -2.43 4.76 8.64
C MET A 18 -1.61 4.05 9.73
N ASP A 19 -1.19 4.77 10.77
CA ASP A 19 -0.38 4.20 11.85
C ASP A 19 -1.07 3.00 12.51
N LEU A 20 -2.39 3.08 12.73
CA LEU A 20 -3.19 1.98 13.27
C LEU A 20 -3.21 0.78 12.31
N MET A 21 -3.35 1.02 11.01
CA MET A 21 -3.32 -0.04 10.01
C MET A 21 -1.97 -0.75 10.00
N TYR A 22 -0.86 -0.02 9.87
CA TYR A 22 0.47 -0.62 9.77
C TYR A 22 0.97 -1.26 11.06
N SER A 23 0.49 -0.78 12.22
CA SER A 23 0.98 -1.27 13.53
C SER A 23 0.17 -2.44 14.07
N LEU A 24 -1.14 -2.50 13.80
CA LEU A 24 -2.03 -3.50 14.41
C LEU A 24 -2.78 -4.35 13.39
N LEU A 25 -3.39 -3.73 12.38
CA LEU A 25 -4.34 -4.44 11.52
C LEU A 25 -3.64 -5.25 10.42
N VAL A 26 -2.66 -4.64 9.75
CA VAL A 26 -1.94 -5.17 8.60
C VAL A 26 -0.51 -4.66 8.61
N VAL A 27 0.41 -5.44 9.16
CA VAL A 27 1.86 -5.23 9.11
C VAL A 27 2.39 -5.84 7.80
N PRO A 28 2.82 -5.03 6.82
CA PRO A 28 3.37 -5.56 5.58
C PRO A 28 4.83 -5.93 5.78
N TYR A 29 5.16 -7.21 5.55
CA TYR A 29 6.53 -7.69 5.47
C TYR A 29 7.02 -7.64 4.02
N PHE A 30 8.12 -6.92 3.80
CA PHE A 30 8.75 -6.78 2.49
C PHE A 30 9.95 -7.73 2.36
N PHE A 31 9.93 -8.60 1.35
CA PHE A 31 11.07 -9.42 0.97
C PHE A 31 11.76 -8.79 -0.23
N ILE A 32 12.77 -7.95 0.03
CA ILE A 32 13.49 -7.17 -0.98
C ILE A 32 14.09 -8.00 -2.14
N PRO A 33 14.68 -9.21 -1.96
CA PRO A 33 15.26 -9.95 -3.08
C PRO A 33 14.21 -10.47 -4.07
N THR A 34 12.96 -10.62 -3.66
CA THR A 34 11.86 -11.14 -4.48
C THR A 34 10.72 -10.15 -4.67
N LEU A 35 10.82 -8.94 -4.10
CA LEU A 35 9.77 -7.91 -4.06
C LEU A 35 8.40 -8.45 -3.62
N VAL A 36 8.37 -9.45 -2.75
CA VAL A 36 7.14 -10.03 -2.22
C VAL A 36 6.67 -9.25 -1.00
N VAL A 37 5.37 -8.93 -0.97
CA VAL A 37 4.71 -8.28 0.19
C VAL A 37 3.79 -9.28 0.87
N LEU A 38 4.02 -9.50 2.16
CA LEU A 38 3.16 -10.35 3.00
C LEU A 38 2.46 -9.50 4.06
N PRO A 39 1.14 -9.25 3.93
CA PRO A 39 0.39 -8.60 4.98
C PRO A 39 0.12 -9.59 6.12
N VAL A 40 0.64 -9.29 7.32
CA VAL A 40 0.47 -10.09 8.53
C VAL A 40 -0.10 -9.17 9.62
N GLY A 41 -1.15 -9.57 10.32
CA GLY A 41 -1.74 -8.72 11.35
C GLY A 41 -3.04 -9.30 11.90
N VAL A 42 -3.78 -8.50 12.66
CA VAL A 42 -5.07 -8.93 13.25
C VAL A 42 -6.04 -9.43 12.18
N PHE A 43 -6.06 -8.81 10.99
CA PHE A 43 -6.93 -9.28 9.90
C PHE A 43 -6.50 -10.64 9.34
N SER A 44 -5.20 -10.97 9.39
CA SER A 44 -4.72 -12.31 9.03
C SER A 44 -5.16 -13.35 10.08
N LEU A 45 -5.19 -12.99 11.36
CA LEU A 45 -5.66 -13.87 12.44
C LEU A 45 -7.17 -14.16 12.36
N ILE A 46 -7.97 -13.17 11.94
CA ILE A 46 -9.42 -13.31 11.75
C ILE A 46 -9.76 -14.03 10.42
N GLY A 47 -8.77 -14.32 9.58
CA GLY A 47 -8.97 -15.00 8.30
C GLY A 47 -9.50 -14.10 7.18
N VAL A 48 -9.35 -12.78 7.28
CA VAL A 48 -9.70 -11.85 6.22
C VAL A 48 -8.77 -12.06 5.03
N ARG A 49 -9.36 -12.16 3.83
CA ARG A 49 -8.65 -12.27 2.55
C ARG A 49 -7.58 -11.19 2.38
N THR A 50 -6.39 -11.59 1.95
CA THR A 50 -5.21 -10.73 1.70
C THR A 50 -5.54 -9.59 0.73
N GLU A 51 -6.35 -9.88 -0.29
CA GLU A 51 -6.79 -8.95 -1.32
C GLU A 51 -7.53 -7.75 -0.70
N ILE A 52 -8.42 -8.01 0.25
CA ILE A 52 -9.21 -6.99 0.93
C ILE A 52 -8.31 -6.14 1.84
N GLN A 53 -7.34 -6.77 2.51
CA GLN A 53 -6.37 -6.06 3.35
C GLN A 53 -5.52 -5.07 2.54
N LEU A 54 -5.08 -5.48 1.34
CA LEU A 54 -4.32 -4.62 0.42
C LEU A 54 -5.18 -3.47 -0.13
N VAL A 55 -6.43 -3.72 -0.49
CA VAL A 55 -7.36 -2.65 -0.93
C VAL A 55 -7.56 -1.61 0.18
N MET A 56 -7.72 -2.05 1.42
CA MET A 56 -7.87 -1.15 2.58
C MET A 56 -6.61 -0.30 2.81
N LEU A 57 -5.41 -0.88 2.70
CA LEU A 57 -4.15 -0.14 2.78
C LEU A 57 -4.06 0.93 1.69
N VAL A 58 -4.40 0.56 0.45
CA VAL A 58 -4.36 1.49 -0.70
C VAL A 58 -5.35 2.65 -0.52
N LEU A 59 -6.54 2.39 0.03
CA LEU A 59 -7.52 3.43 0.38
C LEU A 59 -6.94 4.43 1.38
N ILE A 60 -6.26 3.96 2.42
CA ILE A 60 -5.72 4.84 3.46
C ILE A 60 -4.51 5.63 2.96
N ILE A 61 -3.62 5.02 2.19
CA ILE A 61 -2.46 5.71 1.58
C ILE A 61 -2.93 6.79 0.60
N SER A 62 -3.89 6.48 -0.27
CA SER A 62 -4.45 7.46 -1.21
C SER A 62 -5.18 8.60 -0.48
N GLY A 63 -5.91 8.29 0.60
CA GLY A 63 -6.55 9.27 1.47
C GLY A 63 -5.53 10.21 2.12
N LEU A 64 -4.45 9.66 2.69
CA LEU A 64 -3.35 10.41 3.26
C LEU A 64 -2.67 11.32 2.23
N GLY A 65 -2.37 10.79 1.04
CA GLY A 65 -1.81 11.57 -0.07
C GLY A 65 -2.69 12.76 -0.44
N SER A 66 -4.01 12.55 -0.55
CA SER A 66 -4.96 13.63 -0.84
C SER A 66 -5.00 14.70 0.27
N ALA A 67 -4.90 14.29 1.55
CA ALA A 67 -4.90 15.19 2.69
C ALA A 67 -3.63 16.05 2.74
N VAL A 68 -2.48 15.46 2.39
CA VAL A 68 -1.20 16.18 2.29
C VAL A 68 -1.26 17.25 1.20
N VAL A 69 -1.71 16.90 -0.01
CA VAL A 69 -1.89 17.86 -1.13
C VAL A 69 -2.82 19.01 -0.71
N MET A 70 -3.92 18.70 -0.02
CA MET A 70 -4.88 19.69 0.45
C MET A 70 -4.26 20.71 1.42
N ILE A 71 -3.34 20.30 2.30
CA ILE A 71 -2.61 21.21 3.19
C ILE A 71 -1.59 22.04 2.43
N PHE A 72 -0.83 21.42 1.51
CA PHE A 72 0.13 22.13 0.69
C PHE A 72 -0.53 23.24 -0.12
N GLU A 73 -1.66 22.94 -0.76
CA GLU A 73 -2.46 23.94 -1.47
C GLU A 73 -2.98 25.05 -0.54
N ASN A 74 -3.45 24.70 0.66
CA ASN A 74 -3.96 25.68 1.61
C ASN A 74 -2.84 26.66 2.06
N ARG A 75 -1.62 26.15 2.27
CA ARG A 75 -0.44 26.97 2.59
C ARG A 75 0.02 27.79 1.38
N PHE A 76 0.07 27.18 0.20
CA PHE A 76 0.43 27.87 -1.04
C PHE A 76 -0.52 29.03 -1.30
N ASN A 77 -1.84 28.83 -1.20
CA ASN A 77 -2.84 29.87 -1.44
C ASN A 77 -2.80 31.01 -0.41
N ALA A 78 -2.30 30.75 0.82
CA ALA A 78 -2.11 31.78 1.84
C ALA A 78 -0.93 32.70 1.54
N ILE A 79 0.14 32.17 0.93
CA ILE A 79 1.38 32.89 0.61
C ILE A 79 1.31 33.51 -0.80
N SER A 80 0.58 32.86 -1.71
CA SER A 80 0.55 33.21 -3.13
C SER A 80 -0.18 34.54 -3.39
N PRO A 81 0.37 35.38 -4.29
CA PRO A 81 -0.25 36.64 -4.67
C PRO A 81 -1.58 36.40 -5.44
N PRO A 82 -2.49 37.39 -5.48
CA PRO A 82 -3.89 37.19 -5.89
C PRO A 82 -4.09 36.56 -7.28
N HIS A 83 -3.13 36.77 -8.19
CA HIS A 83 -3.17 36.29 -9.57
C HIS A 83 -2.81 34.79 -9.70
N PHE A 84 -2.13 34.19 -8.72
CA PHE A 84 -1.80 32.76 -8.68
C PHE A 84 -2.63 31.96 -7.65
N ARG A 85 -3.73 32.53 -7.14
CA ARG A 85 -4.59 31.86 -6.15
C ARG A 85 -5.54 30.87 -6.79
N PHE A 86 -5.60 29.67 -6.23
CA PHE A 86 -6.55 28.64 -6.66
C PHE A 86 -7.96 28.97 -6.15
N LYS A 87 -8.94 29.05 -7.05
CA LYS A 87 -10.34 29.34 -6.70
C LYS A 87 -10.98 28.18 -5.92
N ILE A 88 -11.58 28.51 -4.77
CA ILE A 88 -12.11 27.56 -3.79
C ILE A 88 -13.17 26.58 -4.35
N HIS A 89 -13.95 26.99 -5.35
CA HIS A 89 -15.12 26.26 -5.82
C HIS A 89 -14.79 24.97 -6.60
N ARG A 90 -13.61 24.89 -7.24
CA ARG A 90 -13.15 23.66 -7.94
C ARG A 90 -12.26 22.76 -7.08
N ARG A 91 -11.90 23.19 -5.87
CA ARG A 91 -10.87 22.54 -5.06
C ARG A 91 -11.33 21.19 -4.47
N ARG A 92 -12.58 21.10 -3.98
CA ARG A 92 -13.13 19.84 -3.48
C ARG A 92 -13.22 18.79 -4.59
N ALA A 93 -13.73 19.16 -5.77
CA ALA A 93 -13.81 18.26 -6.91
C ALA A 93 -12.42 17.81 -7.39
N TYR A 94 -11.45 18.73 -7.45
CA TYR A 94 -10.07 18.40 -7.79
C TYR A 94 -9.44 17.38 -6.83
N HIS A 95 -9.59 17.57 -5.51
CA HIS A 95 -9.08 16.61 -4.53
C HIS A 95 -9.79 15.26 -4.60
N SER A 96 -11.09 15.24 -4.86
CA SER A 96 -11.83 13.99 -5.09
C SER A 96 -11.34 13.25 -6.34
N ILE A 97 -11.07 13.96 -7.44
CA ILE A 97 -10.50 13.37 -8.66
C ILE A 97 -9.10 12.83 -8.39
N MET A 98 -8.24 13.61 -7.71
CA MET A 98 -6.88 13.16 -7.36
C MET A 98 -6.91 11.92 -6.48
N PHE A 99 -7.79 11.86 -5.49
CA PHE A 99 -7.99 10.67 -4.67
C PHE A 99 -8.41 9.46 -5.52
N VAL A 100 -9.42 9.61 -6.39
CA VAL A 100 -9.89 8.53 -7.25
C VAL A 100 -8.79 8.05 -8.20
N VAL A 101 -8.06 8.97 -8.83
CA VAL A 101 -6.95 8.64 -9.73
C VAL A 101 -5.84 7.91 -8.97
N SER A 102 -5.41 8.41 -7.81
CA SER A 102 -4.39 7.74 -6.98
C SER A 102 -4.85 6.34 -6.55
N PHE A 103 -6.10 6.20 -6.13
CA PHE A 103 -6.69 4.92 -5.77
C PHE A 103 -6.71 3.94 -6.96
N CYS A 104 -7.19 4.39 -8.13
CA CYS A 104 -7.25 3.59 -9.36
C CYS A 104 -5.86 3.15 -9.87
N LEU A 105 -4.84 4.02 -9.78
CA LEU A 105 -3.49 3.69 -10.18
C LEU A 105 -2.88 2.65 -9.24
N LEU A 106 -3.03 2.83 -7.93
CA LEU A 106 -2.48 1.91 -6.94
C LEU A 106 -3.19 0.56 -6.98
N ILE A 107 -4.52 0.52 -7.08
CA ILE A 107 -5.26 -0.76 -7.13
C ILE A 107 -4.90 -1.58 -8.37
N SER A 108 -4.64 -0.92 -9.51
CA SER A 108 -4.20 -1.59 -10.74
C SER A 108 -2.91 -2.38 -10.55
N SER A 109 -1.98 -1.88 -9.72
CA SER A 109 -0.76 -2.60 -9.35
C SER A 109 -1.05 -3.87 -8.53
N PHE A 110 -2.12 -3.88 -7.73
CA PHE A 110 -2.47 -5.03 -6.88
C PHE A 110 -3.39 -6.05 -7.56
N LEU A 111 -4.16 -5.66 -8.59
CA LEU A 111 -5.00 -6.58 -9.37
C LEU A 111 -4.19 -7.63 -10.17
N LYS A 112 -2.90 -7.38 -10.37
CA LYS A 112 -1.99 -8.31 -11.06
C LYS A 112 -1.24 -9.26 -10.11
N LEU A 113 -1.41 -9.15 -8.79
CA LEU A 113 -0.74 -10.07 -7.88
C LEU A 113 -1.37 -11.47 -7.99
N GLU A 114 -0.55 -12.46 -8.32
CA GLU A 114 -0.93 -13.87 -8.25
C GLU A 114 -1.26 -14.27 -6.81
N ASP A 115 -2.20 -15.21 -6.67
CA ASP A 115 -2.60 -15.76 -5.38
C ASP A 115 -1.37 -16.28 -4.61
N GLN A 116 -1.15 -15.70 -3.43
CA GLN A 116 -0.02 -16.04 -2.55
C GLN A 116 0.04 -17.55 -2.23
N LYS A 117 -1.12 -18.22 -2.23
CA LYS A 117 -1.23 -19.67 -1.99
C LYS A 117 -0.65 -20.47 -3.16
N THR A 118 -0.99 -20.09 -4.38
CA THR A 118 -0.50 -20.72 -5.61
C THR A 118 1.01 -20.51 -5.76
N ALA A 119 1.49 -19.29 -5.48
CA ALA A 119 2.92 -19.00 -5.49
C ALA A 119 3.69 -19.84 -4.46
N LYS A 120 3.19 -19.95 -3.21
CA LYS A 120 3.82 -20.79 -2.18
C LYS A 120 3.90 -22.26 -2.58
N GLN A 121 2.84 -22.82 -3.17
CA GLN A 121 2.84 -24.20 -3.65
C GLN A 121 3.87 -24.39 -4.77
N TYR A 122 3.89 -23.48 -5.75
CA TYR A 122 4.85 -23.52 -6.84
C TYR A 122 6.31 -23.47 -6.34
N TYR A 123 6.63 -22.56 -5.43
CA TYR A 123 7.98 -22.48 -4.83
C TYR A 123 8.33 -23.72 -4.01
N SER A 124 7.38 -24.31 -3.27
CA SER A 124 7.64 -25.54 -2.50
C SER A 124 7.97 -26.71 -3.40
N GLU A 125 7.26 -26.85 -4.53
CA GLU A 125 7.48 -27.91 -5.51
C GLU A 125 8.82 -27.71 -6.23
N TYR A 126 9.11 -26.48 -6.68
CA TYR A 126 10.38 -26.12 -7.31
C TYR A 126 11.59 -26.37 -6.38
N PHE A 127 11.46 -26.00 -5.11
CA PHE A 127 12.51 -26.23 -4.11
C PHE A 127 12.73 -27.71 -3.86
N CYS A 128 11.66 -28.51 -3.76
CA CYS A 128 11.75 -29.95 -3.55
C CYS A 128 12.42 -30.66 -4.73
N VAL A 129 12.09 -30.29 -5.97
CA VAL A 129 12.73 -30.82 -7.19
C VAL A 129 14.21 -30.43 -7.27
N ARG A 130 14.55 -29.17 -6.96
CA ARG A 130 15.95 -28.71 -6.94
C ARG A 130 16.77 -29.43 -5.87
N PHE A 131 16.20 -29.65 -4.69
CA PHE A 131 16.86 -30.34 -3.58
C PHE A 131 17.10 -31.82 -3.91
N LEU A 132 16.09 -32.52 -4.47
CA LEU A 132 16.21 -33.90 -4.95
C LEU A 132 17.33 -34.05 -5.99
N ASN A 133 17.36 -33.16 -7.00
CA ASN A 133 18.43 -33.17 -8.00
C ASN A 133 19.82 -32.90 -7.40
N SER A 134 19.93 -32.04 -6.37
CA SER A 134 21.20 -31.80 -5.69
C SER A 134 21.68 -33.00 -4.87
N SER A 135 20.76 -33.74 -4.24
CA SER A 135 21.09 -34.96 -3.49
C SER A 135 21.51 -36.13 -4.39
N GLN A 136 20.89 -36.28 -5.57
CA GLN A 136 21.30 -37.28 -6.55
C GLN A 136 22.68 -36.98 -7.16
N LEU A 137 23.00 -35.70 -7.38
CA LEU A 137 24.33 -35.30 -7.86
C LEU A 137 25.43 -35.61 -6.84
N HIS A 138 25.12 -35.49 -5.53
CA HIS A 138 26.06 -35.83 -4.46
C HIS A 138 26.28 -37.35 -4.32
N SER A 139 25.25 -38.18 -4.56
CA SER A 139 25.42 -39.64 -4.60
C SER A 139 26.24 -40.13 -5.81
N HIS A 140 26.19 -39.40 -6.94
CA HIS A 140 27.01 -39.72 -8.11
C HIS A 140 28.48 -39.28 -7.99
N LEU A 141 28.77 -38.26 -7.17
CA LEU A 141 30.15 -37.79 -6.91
C LEU A 141 30.89 -38.62 -5.86
N ASN A 142 30.20 -39.31 -4.96
CA ASN A 142 30.81 -40.22 -3.95
C ASN A 142 31.04 -41.65 -4.47
N GLN A 143 30.80 -41.91 -5.76
CA GLN A 143 31.09 -43.19 -6.42
C GLN A 143 32.35 -43.14 -7.31
N PHE A 144 33.10 -42.04 -7.28
CA PHE A 144 34.45 -41.89 -7.82
C PHE A 144 35.43 -41.58 -6.70
#